data_AF-A0A968QQ28-F1
#
_entry.id   AF-A0A968QQ28-F1
#
_cell.length_a   1.000
_cell.length_b   1.000
_cell.length_c   1.000
_cell.angle_alpha   90.00
_cell.angle_beta   90.00
_cell.angle_gamma   90.00
#
_symmetry.space_group_name_H-M   'P 1'
#
loop_
_entity.id
_entity.type
_entity.pdbx_description
1 polymer ?
#
loop_
_entity_poly.entity_id
_entity_poly.type
_entity_poly.pdbx_seq_one_letter_code
_entity_poly.pdbx_strand_id
1 'polypeptide(L)'
;MSAIPQIFRIACHSGSSDDFRRLAAEYVNTMRYDTFNDADFISDGRIIRVRDCAHAISQIFTRRSEDKAQFSVAQAISDIAHSRPRPDLSAAFYADILHLFLGLEGKGPRTRLADHYLIPSDTDGRDAAVERSGQLDELSEEVADRMSKYTDGSDEASIERRKNRRDHILTKLNASIEDWYDWKWQFKHILRDADQIGMLVGLSSEQKDAIEKARKARIPFGITPHYLSLMDDDPNSDKDRAIRAQVIPPVSYVEQMSGYSPKDRSCLDFMRESDTSPIDLITGVIRQSAFSNRSTPVLRYVCIAREIGKSRMP
;
A
#
# COMPACT_ATOMS: atom_id res chain seq x y z
N MET A 1 -1.63 -38.04 -2.69
CA MET A 1 -0.42 -38.18 -3.54
C MET A 1 -0.40 -36.99 -4.48
N SER A 2 0.56 -36.06 -4.30
CA SER A 2 0.68 -34.89 -5.17
C SER A 2 0.93 -35.37 -6.60
N ALA A 3 -0.01 -35.12 -7.51
CA ALA A 3 0.15 -35.50 -8.91
C ALA A 3 1.37 -34.75 -9.45
N ILE A 4 2.37 -35.50 -9.94
CA ILE A 4 3.52 -34.93 -10.65
C ILE A 4 2.97 -34.03 -11.77
N PRO A 5 3.33 -32.73 -11.82
CA PRO A 5 2.84 -31.83 -12.86
C PRO A 5 3.05 -32.44 -14.24
N GLN A 6 2.05 -32.35 -15.13
CA GLN A 6 2.06 -33.01 -16.45
C GLN A 6 3.33 -32.69 -17.26
N ILE A 7 3.92 -31.52 -17.06
CA ILE A 7 5.14 -31.10 -17.73
C ILE A 7 6.37 -31.98 -17.39
N PHE A 8 6.44 -32.56 -16.19
CA PHE A 8 7.49 -33.53 -15.84
C PHE A 8 7.27 -34.86 -16.56
N ARG A 9 6.01 -35.26 -16.80
CA ARG A 9 5.73 -36.43 -17.64
C ARG A 9 6.19 -36.17 -19.07
N ILE A 10 5.95 -34.98 -19.61
CA ILE A 10 6.47 -34.58 -20.93
C ILE A 10 8.01 -34.67 -20.96
N ALA A 11 8.68 -34.18 -19.93
CA ALA A 11 10.13 -34.27 -19.80
C ALA A 11 10.65 -35.72 -19.78
N CYS A 12 9.98 -36.63 -19.06
CA CYS A 12 10.37 -38.05 -19.03
C CYS A 12 10.25 -38.77 -20.39
N HIS A 13 9.32 -38.35 -21.26
CA HIS A 13 9.10 -38.98 -22.57
C HIS A 13 9.89 -38.30 -23.68
N SER A 14 10.48 -37.13 -23.43
CA SER A 14 11.29 -36.40 -24.40
C SER A 14 12.69 -37.02 -24.55
N GLY A 15 13.13 -37.20 -25.80
CA GLY A 15 14.45 -37.79 -26.09
C GLY A 15 15.62 -36.81 -25.96
N SER A 16 15.34 -35.50 -25.96
CA SER A 16 16.35 -34.44 -25.85
C SER A 16 15.76 -33.17 -25.23
N SER A 17 16.61 -32.25 -24.77
CA SER A 17 16.16 -30.95 -24.26
C SER A 17 15.47 -30.09 -25.33
N ASP A 18 15.83 -30.22 -26.60
CA ASP A 18 15.12 -29.56 -27.70
C ASP A 18 13.74 -30.15 -27.96
N ASP A 19 13.61 -31.47 -27.87
CA ASP A 19 12.31 -32.14 -28.01
C ASP A 19 11.39 -31.79 -26.82
N PHE A 20 11.95 -31.72 -25.61
CA PHE A 20 11.24 -31.20 -24.44
C PHE A 20 10.74 -29.77 -24.66
N ARG A 21 11.59 -28.85 -25.16
CA ARG A 21 11.19 -27.46 -25.42
C ARG A 21 9.99 -27.38 -26.35
N ARG A 22 9.98 -28.17 -27.43
CA ARG A 22 8.88 -28.21 -28.40
C ARG A 22 7.59 -28.73 -27.75
N LEU A 23 7.64 -29.90 -27.10
CA LEU A 23 6.48 -30.52 -26.46
C LEU A 23 5.92 -29.67 -25.31
N ALA A 24 6.81 -29.05 -24.52
CA ALA A 24 6.42 -28.14 -23.46
C ALA A 24 5.72 -26.89 -24.02
N ALA A 25 6.21 -26.33 -25.13
CA ALA A 25 5.56 -25.19 -25.78
C ALA A 25 4.17 -25.54 -26.35
N GLU A 26 4.01 -26.73 -26.93
CA GLU A 26 2.70 -27.24 -27.37
C GLU A 26 1.73 -27.35 -26.18
N TYR A 27 2.15 -28.01 -25.10
CA TYR A 27 1.34 -28.15 -23.88
C TYR A 27 0.95 -26.80 -23.26
N VAL A 28 1.90 -25.88 -23.14
CA VAL A 28 1.65 -24.54 -22.59
C VAL A 28 0.64 -23.76 -23.43
N ASN A 29 0.72 -23.87 -24.76
CA ASN A 29 -0.24 -23.22 -25.65
C ASN A 29 -1.64 -23.83 -25.55
N THR A 30 -1.76 -25.15 -25.44
CA THR A 30 -3.04 -25.84 -25.20
C THR A 30 -3.67 -25.38 -23.90
N MET A 31 -2.93 -25.44 -22.79
CA MET A 31 -3.43 -25.00 -21.47
C MET A 31 -3.91 -23.55 -21.49
N ARG A 32 -3.18 -22.67 -22.19
CA ARG A 32 -3.58 -21.28 -22.38
C ARG A 32 -4.90 -21.22 -23.17
N TYR A 33 -4.97 -21.87 -24.33
CA TYR A 33 -6.14 -21.85 -25.21
C TYR A 33 -7.41 -22.35 -24.51
N ASP A 34 -7.33 -23.51 -23.85
CA ASP A 34 -8.46 -24.14 -23.15
C ASP A 34 -8.99 -23.21 -22.04
N THR A 35 -8.09 -22.61 -21.26
CA THR A 35 -8.47 -21.70 -20.17
C THR A 35 -9.17 -20.42 -20.66
N PHE A 36 -8.83 -19.92 -21.86
CA PHE A 36 -9.47 -18.73 -22.43
C PHE A 36 -10.80 -19.04 -23.13
N ASN A 37 -11.02 -20.28 -23.57
CA ASN A 37 -12.26 -20.69 -24.22
C ASN A 37 -13.36 -21.09 -23.22
N ASP A 38 -12.98 -21.69 -22.08
CA ASP A 38 -13.92 -22.09 -21.02
C ASP A 38 -14.29 -20.93 -20.06
N ALA A 39 -14.21 -19.68 -20.53
CA ALA A 39 -14.26 -18.47 -19.72
C ALA A 39 -15.59 -18.23 -18.97
N ASP A 40 -16.67 -18.91 -19.36
CA ASP A 40 -18.00 -18.69 -18.78
C ASP A 40 -18.12 -19.12 -17.30
N PHE A 41 -17.17 -19.93 -16.79
CA PHE A 41 -17.19 -20.43 -15.41
C PHE A 41 -15.84 -20.30 -14.67
N ILE A 42 -14.82 -19.70 -15.29
CA ILE A 42 -13.48 -19.62 -14.72
C ILE A 42 -13.24 -18.23 -14.11
N SER A 43 -12.86 -18.19 -12.83
CA SER A 43 -12.47 -16.95 -12.14
C SER A 43 -11.36 -16.20 -12.91
N ASP A 44 -11.48 -14.87 -13.06
CA ASP A 44 -10.46 -14.01 -13.69
C ASP A 44 -9.04 -14.24 -13.14
N GLY A 45 -8.91 -14.56 -11.85
CA GLY A 45 -7.64 -14.86 -11.23
C GLY A 45 -6.96 -16.11 -11.81
N ARG A 46 -7.73 -17.14 -12.15
CA ARG A 46 -7.22 -18.36 -12.79
C ARG A 46 -6.74 -18.09 -14.22
N ILE A 47 -7.51 -17.32 -15.00
CA ILE A 47 -7.12 -16.92 -16.36
C ILE A 47 -5.80 -16.14 -16.32
N ILE A 48 -5.68 -15.17 -15.42
CA ILE A 48 -4.45 -14.36 -15.28
C ILE A 48 -3.26 -15.23 -14.87
N ARG A 49 -3.43 -16.15 -13.90
CA ARG A 49 -2.37 -17.08 -13.48
C ARG A 49 -1.88 -17.94 -14.64
N VAL A 50 -2.78 -18.58 -15.37
CA VAL A 50 -2.42 -19.43 -16.51
C VAL A 50 -1.73 -18.61 -17.58
N ARG A 51 -2.25 -17.43 -17.93
CA ARG A 51 -1.66 -16.52 -18.93
C ARG A 51 -0.23 -16.14 -18.57
N ASP A 52 -0.01 -15.67 -17.35
CA ASP A 52 1.29 -15.13 -16.92
C ASP A 52 2.32 -16.26 -16.75
N CYS A 53 1.92 -17.40 -16.18
CA CYS A 53 2.79 -18.57 -16.06
C CYS A 53 3.11 -19.18 -17.43
N ALA A 54 2.13 -19.31 -18.32
CA ALA A 54 2.34 -19.77 -19.71
C ALA A 54 3.34 -18.87 -20.45
N HIS A 55 3.20 -17.55 -20.30
CA HIS A 55 4.13 -16.60 -20.89
C HIS A 55 5.54 -16.76 -20.30
N ALA A 56 5.67 -16.82 -18.97
CA ALA A 56 6.96 -16.99 -18.30
C ALA A 56 7.65 -18.31 -18.72
N ILE A 57 6.94 -19.43 -18.69
CA ILE A 57 7.46 -20.75 -19.11
C ILE A 57 7.89 -20.71 -20.58
N SER A 58 7.08 -20.10 -21.46
CA SER A 58 7.41 -19.97 -22.88
C SER A 58 8.70 -19.19 -23.11
N GLN A 59 8.99 -18.18 -22.29
CA GLN A 59 10.23 -17.41 -22.38
C GLN A 59 11.43 -18.14 -21.75
N ILE A 60 11.24 -18.79 -20.61
CA ILE A 60 12.28 -19.51 -19.86
C ILE A 60 12.89 -20.64 -20.69
N PHE A 61 12.10 -21.34 -21.49
CA PHE A 61 12.57 -22.46 -22.31
C PHE A 61 13.19 -22.05 -23.65
N THR A 62 13.20 -20.77 -24.02
CA THR A 62 13.83 -20.35 -25.27
C THR A 62 15.36 -20.45 -25.19
N ARG A 63 15.99 -20.83 -26.31
CA ARG A 63 17.46 -20.85 -26.43
C ARG A 63 18.07 -19.48 -26.14
N ARG A 64 17.41 -18.40 -26.59
CA ARG A 64 17.86 -17.02 -26.32
C ARG A 64 17.95 -16.72 -24.82
N SER A 65 16.97 -17.15 -24.02
CA SER A 65 16.99 -16.93 -22.57
C SER A 65 18.10 -17.73 -21.90
N GLU A 66 18.31 -18.96 -22.35
CA GLU A 66 19.40 -19.82 -21.89
C GLU A 66 20.77 -19.24 -22.21
N ASP A 67 20.99 -18.77 -23.43
CA ASP A 67 22.24 -18.12 -23.84
C ASP A 67 22.52 -16.86 -23.02
N LYS A 68 21.49 -16.11 -22.62
CA LYS A 68 21.65 -14.93 -21.77
C LYS A 68 21.91 -15.28 -20.31
N ALA A 69 21.22 -16.31 -19.80
CA ALA A 69 21.35 -16.76 -18.41
C ALA A 69 22.59 -17.64 -18.19
N GLN A 70 23.21 -18.14 -19.27
CA GLN A 70 24.26 -19.16 -19.23
C GLN A 70 23.83 -20.42 -18.44
N PHE A 71 22.51 -20.71 -18.45
CA PHE A 71 21.91 -21.80 -17.69
C PHE A 71 20.66 -22.33 -18.41
N SER A 72 20.61 -23.65 -18.61
CA SER A 72 19.49 -24.31 -19.26
C SER A 72 18.48 -24.85 -18.26
N VAL A 73 17.35 -24.15 -18.13
CA VAL A 73 16.22 -24.65 -17.33
C VAL A 73 15.60 -25.89 -17.98
N ALA A 74 15.54 -25.93 -19.31
CA ALA A 74 15.04 -27.10 -20.05
C ALA A 74 15.89 -28.34 -19.80
N GLN A 75 17.22 -28.22 -19.82
CA GLN A 75 18.12 -29.32 -19.48
C GLN A 75 18.01 -29.69 -18.00
N ALA A 76 17.92 -28.72 -17.09
CA ALA A 76 17.75 -29.00 -15.66
C ALA A 76 16.48 -29.80 -15.37
N ILE A 77 15.35 -29.45 -15.98
CA ILE A 77 14.09 -30.21 -15.86
C ILE A 77 14.23 -31.60 -16.47
N SER A 78 14.85 -31.71 -17.65
CA SER A 78 15.10 -33.01 -18.30
C SER A 78 15.98 -33.92 -17.43
N ASP A 79 17.04 -33.38 -16.83
CA ASP A 79 17.93 -34.12 -15.93
C ASP A 79 17.18 -34.59 -14.68
N ILE A 80 16.39 -33.72 -14.05
CA ILE A 80 15.54 -34.07 -12.89
C ILE A 80 14.55 -35.18 -13.26
N ALA A 81 13.88 -35.07 -14.41
CA ALA A 81 12.91 -36.05 -14.89
C ALA A 81 13.53 -37.44 -15.09
N HIS A 82 14.79 -37.49 -15.53
CA HIS A 82 15.56 -38.73 -15.71
C HIS A 82 16.36 -39.14 -14.45
N SER A 83 16.04 -38.56 -13.28
CA SER A 83 16.71 -38.86 -12.01
C SER A 83 18.23 -38.64 -12.02
N ARG A 84 18.72 -37.70 -12.83
CA ARG A 84 20.12 -37.28 -12.85
C ARG A 84 20.35 -36.20 -11.78
N PRO A 85 21.37 -36.33 -10.91
CA PRO A 85 21.59 -35.40 -9.82
C PRO A 85 22.06 -34.04 -10.32
N ARG A 86 21.50 -32.96 -9.75
CA ARG A 86 21.84 -31.57 -10.05
C ARG A 86 22.09 -30.80 -8.76
N PRO A 87 23.29 -30.96 -8.14
CA PRO A 87 23.62 -30.33 -6.86
C PRO A 87 23.77 -28.80 -6.96
N ASP A 88 23.85 -28.28 -8.18
CA ASP A 88 23.88 -26.85 -8.49
C ASP A 88 22.53 -26.13 -8.25
N LEU A 89 21.42 -26.87 -8.08
CA LEU A 89 20.09 -26.28 -7.91
C LEU A 89 19.78 -25.98 -6.44
N SER A 90 19.29 -24.78 -6.18
CA SER A 90 18.88 -24.34 -4.85
C SER A 90 17.40 -24.65 -4.56
N ALA A 91 17.01 -24.63 -3.28
CA ALA A 91 15.61 -24.74 -2.87
C ALA A 91 14.70 -23.68 -3.53
N ALA A 92 15.23 -22.49 -3.80
CA ALA A 92 14.51 -21.41 -4.49
C ALA A 92 14.17 -21.79 -5.94
N PHE A 93 15.11 -22.42 -6.67
CA PHE A 93 14.85 -22.89 -8.03
C PHE A 93 13.69 -23.88 -8.07
N TYR A 94 13.67 -24.86 -7.16
CA TYR A 94 12.58 -25.83 -7.08
C TYR A 94 11.24 -25.17 -6.76
N ALA A 95 11.24 -24.20 -5.84
CA ALA A 95 10.04 -23.44 -5.52
C ALA A 95 9.50 -22.66 -6.73
N ASP A 96 10.36 -21.95 -7.46
CA ASP A 96 9.97 -21.15 -8.62
C ASP A 96 9.36 -22.03 -9.72
N ILE A 97 10.04 -23.11 -10.09
CA ILE A 97 9.57 -24.03 -11.13
C ILE A 97 8.26 -24.71 -10.73
N LEU A 98 8.14 -25.14 -9.47
CA LEU A 98 6.91 -25.74 -8.97
C LEU A 98 5.74 -24.76 -9.04
N HIS A 99 5.91 -23.51 -8.61
CA HIS A 99 4.84 -22.51 -8.62
C HIS A 99 4.47 -22.06 -10.05
N LEU A 100 5.43 -22.01 -10.98
CA LEU A 100 5.14 -21.78 -12.39
C LEU A 100 4.28 -22.90 -12.97
N PHE A 101 4.57 -24.16 -12.63
CA PHE A 101 3.80 -25.30 -13.13
C PHE A 101 2.42 -25.40 -12.49
N LEU A 102 2.31 -25.17 -11.18
CA LEU A 102 1.01 -25.06 -10.51
C LEU A 102 0.19 -23.92 -11.12
N GLY A 103 0.81 -22.77 -11.37
CA GLY A 103 0.18 -21.62 -12.00
C GLY A 103 -0.30 -21.88 -13.43
N LEU A 104 0.44 -22.67 -14.21
CA LEU A 104 0.02 -23.13 -15.54
C LEU A 104 -1.23 -24.03 -15.47
N GLU A 105 -1.37 -24.84 -14.42
CA GLU A 105 -2.59 -25.60 -14.12
C GLU A 105 -3.71 -24.74 -13.50
N GLY A 106 -3.49 -23.42 -13.35
CA GLY A 106 -4.42 -22.48 -12.74
C GLY A 106 -4.45 -22.49 -11.21
N LYS A 107 -3.61 -23.33 -10.59
CA LYS A 107 -3.45 -23.45 -9.14
C LYS A 107 -2.51 -22.36 -8.63
N GLY A 108 -2.82 -21.80 -7.49
CA GLY A 108 -1.96 -20.83 -6.82
C GLY A 108 -2.03 -21.01 -5.31
N PRO A 109 -1.02 -20.53 -4.57
CA PRO A 109 -1.01 -20.65 -3.11
C PRO A 109 -2.18 -19.90 -2.45
N ARG A 110 -2.85 -18.99 -3.19
CA ARG A 110 -4.04 -18.27 -2.74
C ARG A 110 -5.00 -18.08 -3.91
N THR A 111 -6.27 -18.44 -3.72
CA THR A 111 -7.39 -17.94 -4.52
C THR A 111 -7.49 -16.43 -4.26
N ARG A 112 -7.67 -15.61 -5.30
CA ARG A 112 -7.90 -14.18 -5.08
C ARG A 112 -9.19 -14.02 -4.26
N LEU A 113 -9.33 -12.92 -3.53
CA LEU A 113 -10.62 -12.55 -2.93
C LEU A 113 -11.71 -12.50 -4.02
N ALA A 114 -11.33 -12.03 -5.20
CA ALA A 114 -12.11 -12.06 -6.43
C ALA A 114 -12.50 -13.48 -6.90
N ASP A 115 -11.72 -14.51 -6.61
CA ASP A 115 -12.09 -15.86 -7.00
C ASP A 115 -13.18 -16.43 -6.05
N HIS A 116 -13.50 -15.74 -4.94
CA HIS A 116 -14.70 -15.95 -4.10
C HIS A 116 -15.88 -15.07 -4.54
N TYR A 117 -15.82 -14.45 -5.73
CA TYR A 117 -16.97 -13.71 -6.25
C TYR A 117 -18.14 -14.65 -6.43
N LEU A 118 -19.11 -14.52 -5.50
CA LEU A 118 -20.55 -14.71 -5.68
C LEU A 118 -20.90 -15.58 -6.88
N ILE A 119 -20.47 -16.85 -6.85
CA ILE A 119 -20.73 -17.78 -7.95
C ILE A 119 -22.24 -17.72 -8.17
N PRO A 120 -22.71 -17.39 -9.39
CA PRO A 120 -24.13 -17.31 -9.65
C PRO A 120 -24.77 -18.62 -9.20
N SER A 121 -25.64 -18.55 -8.20
CA SER A 121 -26.41 -19.70 -7.77
C SER A 121 -27.43 -20.01 -8.86
N ASP A 122 -27.59 -21.30 -9.17
CA ASP A 122 -28.68 -21.78 -10.04
C ASP A 122 -30.05 -21.73 -9.33
N THR A 123 -30.08 -21.27 -8.07
CA THR A 123 -31.29 -21.12 -7.28
C THR A 123 -31.81 -19.68 -7.29
N ASP A 124 -33.12 -19.52 -7.11
CA ASP A 124 -33.79 -18.23 -7.05
C ASP A 124 -34.43 -17.98 -5.67
N GLY A 125 -34.67 -16.71 -5.35
CA GLY A 125 -35.43 -16.32 -4.16
C GLY A 125 -34.67 -16.54 -2.85
N ARG A 126 -35.31 -17.20 -1.88
CA ARG A 126 -34.79 -17.29 -0.49
C ARG A 126 -33.58 -18.22 -0.39
N ASP A 127 -33.55 -19.28 -1.17
CA ASP A 127 -32.45 -20.26 -1.14
C ASP A 127 -31.15 -19.62 -1.67
N ALA A 128 -31.25 -18.85 -2.76
CA ALA A 128 -30.16 -18.06 -3.30
C ALA A 128 -29.64 -17.00 -2.31
N ALA A 129 -30.53 -16.40 -1.51
CA ALA A 129 -30.16 -15.43 -0.49
C ALA A 129 -29.40 -16.08 0.67
N VAL A 130 -29.79 -17.29 1.09
CA VAL A 130 -29.10 -18.05 2.14
C VAL A 130 -27.71 -18.47 1.66
N GLU A 131 -27.60 -18.99 0.43
CA GLU A 131 -26.31 -19.37 -0.15
C GLU A 131 -25.37 -18.15 -0.27
N ARG A 132 -25.90 -17.02 -0.77
CA ARG A 132 -25.14 -15.77 -0.86
C ARG A 132 -24.66 -15.26 0.50
N SER A 133 -25.48 -15.40 1.55
CA SER A 133 -25.06 -15.04 2.90
C SER A 133 -23.88 -15.89 3.35
N GLY A 134 -23.92 -17.21 3.15
CA GLY A 134 -22.81 -18.11 3.47
C GLY A 134 -21.52 -17.76 2.72
N GLN A 135 -21.63 -17.43 1.43
CA GLN A 135 -20.49 -16.96 0.63
C GLN A 135 -19.87 -15.65 1.18
N LEU A 136 -20.70 -14.74 1.70
CA LEU A 136 -20.23 -13.50 2.31
C LEU A 136 -19.59 -13.74 3.69
N ASP A 137 -20.08 -14.71 4.46
CA ASP A 137 -19.50 -15.11 5.73
C ASP A 137 -18.09 -15.67 5.52
N GLU A 138 -17.91 -16.59 4.55
CA GLU A 138 -16.59 -17.12 4.17
C GLU A 138 -15.64 -16.01 3.68
N LEU A 139 -16.15 -15.09 2.86
CA LEU A 139 -15.37 -13.94 2.39
C LEU A 139 -14.92 -13.06 3.57
N SER A 140 -15.82 -12.81 4.53
CA SER A 140 -15.55 -12.00 5.71
C SER A 140 -14.46 -12.62 6.59
N GLU A 141 -14.50 -13.94 6.81
CA GLU A 141 -13.47 -14.68 7.54
C GLU A 141 -12.10 -14.56 6.88
N GLU A 142 -12.00 -14.77 5.56
CA GLU A 142 -10.73 -14.62 4.82
C GLU A 142 -10.21 -13.18 4.84
N VAL A 143 -11.09 -12.18 4.76
CA VAL A 143 -10.71 -10.77 4.90
C VAL A 143 -10.19 -10.49 6.30
N ALA A 144 -10.87 -10.99 7.34
CA ALA A 144 -10.46 -10.83 8.73
C ALA A 144 -9.07 -11.45 8.98
N ASP A 145 -8.82 -12.66 8.47
CA ASP A 145 -7.52 -13.34 8.54
C ASP A 145 -6.40 -12.60 7.77
N ARG A 146 -6.75 -11.84 6.74
CA ARG A 146 -5.80 -10.96 6.04
C ARG A 146 -5.55 -9.68 6.81
N MET A 147 -6.59 -9.09 7.40
CA MET A 147 -6.50 -7.86 8.17
C MET A 147 -5.74 -8.07 9.48
N SER A 148 -5.90 -9.22 10.15
CA SER A 148 -5.22 -9.56 11.40
C SER A 148 -3.69 -9.58 11.32
N LYS A 149 -3.12 -9.62 10.11
CA LYS A 149 -1.67 -9.52 9.86
C LYS A 149 -1.13 -8.11 10.09
N TYR A 150 -1.99 -7.11 10.07
CA TYR A 150 -1.61 -5.72 10.25
C TYR A 150 -2.14 -5.23 11.58
N THR A 151 -1.30 -4.52 12.33
CA THR A 151 -1.74 -3.81 13.53
C THR A 151 -2.65 -2.66 13.11
N ASP A 152 -3.81 -2.55 13.73
CA ASP A 152 -4.76 -1.47 13.50
C ASP A 152 -4.97 -0.60 14.76
N GLY A 153 -5.88 0.37 14.64
CA GLY A 153 -6.15 1.33 15.70
C GLY A 153 -7.01 0.80 16.85
N SER A 154 -7.62 -0.37 16.68
CA SER A 154 -8.52 -1.05 17.61
C SER A 154 -7.81 -2.13 18.42
N ASP A 155 -6.58 -2.51 18.03
CA ASP A 155 -5.76 -3.43 18.81
C ASP A 155 -5.53 -2.93 20.24
N GLU A 156 -5.67 -3.82 21.23
CA GLU A 156 -5.49 -3.50 22.66
C GLU A 156 -4.13 -2.85 22.93
N ALA A 157 -3.06 -3.36 22.31
CA ALA A 157 -1.72 -2.79 22.43
C ALA A 157 -1.62 -1.37 21.84
N SER A 158 -2.38 -1.07 20.78
CA SER A 158 -2.45 0.28 20.19
C SER A 158 -3.26 1.24 21.05
N ILE A 159 -4.36 0.77 21.64
CA ILE A 159 -5.19 1.54 22.57
C ILE A 159 -4.39 1.92 23.81
N GLU A 160 -3.74 0.93 24.45
CA GLU A 160 -2.97 1.16 25.68
C GLU A 160 -1.75 2.06 25.42
N ARG A 161 -1.08 1.88 24.27
CA ARG A 161 0.00 2.77 23.86
C ARG A 161 -0.47 4.23 23.74
N ARG A 162 -1.57 4.48 23.03
CA ARG A 162 -2.13 5.83 22.86
C ARG A 162 -2.60 6.45 24.18
N LYS A 163 -3.16 5.63 25.07
CA LYS A 163 -3.53 6.05 26.42
C LYS A 163 -2.31 6.52 27.21
N ASN A 164 -1.23 5.74 27.20
CA ASN A 164 0.04 6.12 27.84
C ASN A 164 0.64 7.40 27.24
N ARG A 165 0.58 7.56 25.91
CA ARG A 165 1.03 8.79 25.23
C ARG A 165 0.20 10.01 25.64
N ARG A 166 -1.12 9.88 25.70
CA ARG A 166 -2.01 10.94 26.21
C ARG A 166 -1.64 11.31 27.64
N ASP A 167 -1.53 10.33 28.53
CA ASP A 167 -1.30 10.57 29.95
C ASP A 167 0.08 11.21 30.20
N HIS A 168 1.09 10.83 29.40
CA HIS A 168 2.38 11.50 29.36
C HIS A 168 2.27 12.98 28.97
N ILE A 169 1.54 13.29 27.89
CA ILE A 169 1.35 14.66 27.41
C ILE A 169 0.58 15.50 28.43
N LEU A 170 -0.49 14.96 29.01
CA LEU A 170 -1.26 15.63 30.07
C LEU A 170 -0.39 15.95 31.28
N THR A 171 0.45 15.02 31.71
CA THR A 171 1.39 15.23 32.82
C THR A 171 2.40 16.34 32.50
N LYS A 172 2.97 16.33 31.29
CA LYS A 172 3.96 17.33 30.86
C LYS A 172 3.37 18.72 30.68
N LEU A 173 2.11 18.82 30.25
CA LEU A 173 1.39 20.08 30.07
C LEU A 173 0.62 20.51 31.33
N ASN A 174 0.68 19.72 32.41
CA ASN A 174 -0.06 19.93 33.66
C ASN A 174 -1.57 20.19 33.42
N ALA A 175 -2.19 19.32 32.62
CA ALA A 175 -3.58 19.42 32.20
C ALA A 175 -4.40 18.20 32.64
N SER A 176 -5.72 18.35 32.74
CA SER A 176 -6.62 17.28 33.16
C SER A 176 -7.18 16.47 31.97
N ILE A 177 -7.88 15.38 32.27
CA ILE A 177 -8.55 14.59 31.23
C ILE A 177 -9.74 15.36 30.61
N GLU A 178 -10.38 16.25 31.37
CA GLU A 178 -11.43 17.13 30.87
C GLU A 178 -10.88 18.13 29.84
N ASP A 179 -9.70 18.70 30.11
CA ASP A 179 -8.98 19.54 29.17
C ASP A 179 -8.66 18.81 27.86
N TRP A 180 -8.31 17.52 27.95
CA TRP A 180 -8.02 16.70 26.76
C TRP A 180 -9.18 16.65 25.77
N TYR A 181 -10.40 16.54 26.28
CA TYR A 181 -11.62 16.47 25.48
C TYR A 181 -12.16 17.85 25.07
N ASP A 182 -11.62 18.95 25.61
CA ASP A 182 -11.93 20.31 25.14
C ASP A 182 -11.11 20.66 23.89
N TRP A 183 -11.79 20.74 22.75
CA TRP A 183 -11.16 21.17 21.50
C TRP A 183 -10.53 22.57 21.59
N LYS A 184 -11.08 23.48 22.41
CA LYS A 184 -10.51 24.82 22.59
C LYS A 184 -9.17 24.75 23.31
N TRP A 185 -9.04 23.85 24.28
CA TRP A 185 -7.78 23.58 24.96
C TRP A 185 -6.74 23.02 23.98
N GLN A 186 -7.12 22.04 23.15
CA GLN A 186 -6.25 21.48 22.11
C GLN A 186 -5.71 22.57 21.16
N PHE A 187 -6.55 23.52 20.77
CA PHE A 187 -6.15 24.65 19.91
C PHE A 187 -5.23 25.65 20.60
N LYS A 188 -5.43 25.92 21.90
CA LYS A 188 -4.55 26.81 22.68
C LYS A 188 -3.16 26.23 22.86
N HIS A 189 -3.03 24.90 22.86
CA HIS A 189 -1.79 24.16 23.07
C HIS A 189 -1.18 23.62 21.77
N ILE A 190 -1.44 24.26 20.63
CA ILE A 190 -0.80 23.89 19.36
C ILE A 190 0.71 24.16 19.44
N LEU A 191 1.49 23.11 19.23
CA LEU A 191 2.95 23.12 19.28
C LEU A 191 3.52 23.44 17.90
N ARG A 192 4.48 24.36 17.83
CA ARG A 192 5.13 24.82 16.59
C ARG A 192 6.65 24.89 16.69
N ASP A 193 7.20 24.37 17.76
CA ASP A 193 8.61 24.53 18.12
C ASP A 193 9.26 23.18 18.36
N ALA A 194 10.47 22.99 17.84
CA ALA A 194 11.16 21.71 17.88
C ALA A 194 11.50 21.28 19.31
N ASP A 195 11.84 22.22 20.19
CA ASP A 195 12.16 21.92 21.59
C ASP A 195 10.89 21.53 22.35
N GLN A 196 9.81 22.29 22.16
CA GLN A 196 8.52 21.97 22.80
C GLN A 196 7.98 20.61 22.37
N ILE A 197 8.07 20.29 21.08
CA ILE A 197 7.65 18.98 20.54
C ILE A 197 8.60 17.89 21.05
N GLY A 198 9.91 18.15 21.05
CA GLY A 198 10.95 17.21 21.50
C GLY A 198 10.87 16.85 22.99
N MET A 199 10.24 17.69 23.82
CA MET A 199 9.96 17.37 25.22
C MET A 199 8.82 16.35 25.41
N LEU A 200 7.97 16.19 24.39
CA LEU A 200 6.75 15.39 24.44
C LEU A 200 6.83 14.12 23.56
N VAL A 201 7.64 14.15 22.50
CA VAL A 201 7.88 13.00 21.61
C VAL A 201 9.32 13.00 21.11
N GLY A 202 9.90 11.82 20.90
CA GLY A 202 11.18 11.70 20.21
C GLY A 202 11.11 12.25 18.78
N LEU A 203 12.11 13.06 18.43
CA LEU A 203 12.31 13.61 17.10
C LEU A 203 13.70 13.21 16.59
N SER A 204 13.77 12.80 15.31
CA SER A 204 15.05 12.63 14.63
C SER A 204 15.74 13.99 14.42
N SER A 205 17.04 13.99 14.18
CA SER A 205 17.79 15.22 13.86
C SER A 205 17.22 15.93 12.62
N GLU A 206 16.80 15.17 11.61
CA GLU A 206 16.17 15.69 10.40
C GLU A 206 14.81 16.35 10.70
N GLN A 207 13.97 15.72 11.54
CA GLN A 207 12.69 16.30 11.93
C GLN A 207 12.87 17.60 12.72
N LYS A 208 13.86 17.65 13.62
CA LYS A 208 14.18 18.88 14.37
C LYS A 208 14.60 20.01 13.43
N ASP A 209 15.56 19.74 12.53
CA ASP A 209 16.01 20.71 11.52
C ASP A 209 14.85 21.21 10.63
N ALA A 210 13.97 20.30 10.19
CA ALA A 210 12.81 20.66 9.39
C ALA A 210 11.85 21.60 10.11
N ILE A 211 11.55 21.33 11.39
CA ILE A 211 10.66 22.13 12.23
C ILE A 211 11.27 23.52 12.48
N GLU A 212 12.57 23.59 12.80
CA GLU A 212 13.28 24.85 13.02
C GLU A 212 13.32 25.71 11.76
N LYS A 213 13.67 25.12 10.61
CA LYS A 213 13.67 25.80 9.31
C LYS A 213 12.26 26.28 8.93
N ALA A 214 11.23 25.44 9.14
CA ALA A 214 9.85 25.81 8.85
C ALA A 214 9.40 27.02 9.67
N ARG A 215 9.73 27.01 10.97
CA ARG A 215 9.44 28.13 11.89
C ARG A 215 10.17 29.40 11.46
N LYS A 216 11.46 29.31 11.12
CA LYS A 216 12.27 30.45 10.63
C LYS A 216 11.72 31.04 9.34
N ALA A 217 11.28 30.19 8.41
CA ALA A 217 10.66 30.57 7.15
C ALA A 217 9.19 31.01 7.29
N ARG A 218 8.63 30.97 8.51
CA ARG A 218 7.21 31.29 8.80
C ARG A 218 6.23 30.44 7.99
N ILE A 219 6.59 29.20 7.68
CA ILE A 219 5.69 28.25 7.03
C ILE A 219 4.58 27.88 8.02
N PRO A 220 3.29 27.99 7.66
CA PRO A 220 2.20 27.63 8.55
C PRO A 220 2.20 26.13 8.85
N PHE A 221 2.47 25.77 10.09
CA PHE A 221 2.22 24.43 10.62
C PHE A 221 1.91 24.50 12.12
N GLY A 222 1.41 23.40 12.68
CA GLY A 222 1.25 23.24 14.11
C GLY A 222 0.61 21.91 14.45
N ILE A 223 1.06 21.30 15.54
CA ILE A 223 0.63 19.96 15.96
C ILE A 223 -0.17 20.10 17.25
N THR A 224 -1.40 19.58 17.28
CA THR A 224 -2.20 19.55 18.50
C THR A 224 -1.69 18.47 19.45
N PRO A 225 -1.89 18.62 20.77
CA PRO A 225 -1.56 17.56 21.74
C PRO A 225 -2.19 16.21 21.38
N HIS A 226 -3.44 16.21 20.90
CA HIS A 226 -4.11 15.00 20.42
C HIS A 226 -3.34 14.32 19.28
N TYR A 227 -2.95 15.05 18.24
CA TYR A 227 -2.25 14.46 17.10
C TYR A 227 -0.85 13.98 17.48
N LEU A 228 -0.21 14.66 18.44
CA LEU A 228 1.07 14.26 19.00
C LEU A 228 0.98 12.94 19.79
N SER A 229 -0.15 12.66 20.44
CA SER A 229 -0.37 11.37 21.15
C SER A 229 -0.46 10.16 20.23
N LEU A 230 -0.68 10.38 18.93
CA LEU A 230 -0.68 9.32 17.91
C LEU A 230 0.73 8.94 17.46
N MET A 231 1.74 9.73 17.82
CA MET A 231 3.15 9.48 17.52
C MET A 231 3.79 8.63 18.62
N ASP A 232 4.69 7.74 18.22
CA ASP A 232 5.53 6.92 19.08
C ASP A 232 6.77 7.70 19.55
N ASP A 233 7.32 7.35 20.70
CA ASP A 233 8.53 8.00 21.24
C ASP A 233 9.81 7.65 20.47
N ASP A 234 9.85 6.49 19.82
CA ASP A 234 10.95 6.15 18.92
C ASP A 234 10.70 6.80 17.55
N PRO A 235 11.50 7.81 17.15
CA PRO A 235 11.33 8.48 15.86
C PRO A 235 11.64 7.57 14.65
N ASN A 236 12.28 6.42 14.87
CA ASN A 236 12.57 5.44 13.82
C ASN A 236 11.54 4.30 13.75
N SER A 237 10.49 4.34 14.57
CA SER A 237 9.38 3.39 14.49
C SER A 237 8.63 3.57 13.16
N ASP A 238 8.38 2.47 12.44
CA ASP A 238 7.58 2.51 11.22
C ASP A 238 6.08 2.70 11.49
N LYS A 239 5.63 2.58 12.74
CA LYS A 239 4.21 2.55 13.12
C LYS A 239 3.51 3.90 12.95
N ASP A 240 4.20 5.01 13.16
CA ASP A 240 3.64 6.36 13.13
C ASP A 240 4.16 7.21 11.95
N ARG A 241 4.95 6.60 11.05
CA ARG A 241 5.54 7.26 9.89
C ARG A 241 4.52 8.05 9.07
N ALA A 242 3.34 7.47 8.85
CA ALA A 242 2.25 8.10 8.11
C ALA A 242 1.66 9.33 8.83
N ILE A 243 1.59 9.29 10.18
CA ILE A 243 1.12 10.40 11.01
C ILE A 243 2.15 11.53 10.99
N ARG A 244 3.44 11.21 11.19
CA ARG A 244 4.54 12.19 11.15
C ARG A 244 4.61 12.90 9.81
N ALA A 245 4.52 12.17 8.70
CA ALA A 245 4.57 12.73 7.35
C ALA A 245 3.39 13.67 7.02
N GLN A 246 2.26 13.56 7.74
CA GLN A 246 1.11 14.46 7.54
C GLN A 246 1.30 15.82 8.20
N VAL A 247 2.06 15.90 9.29
CA VAL A 247 2.15 17.13 10.11
C VAL A 247 3.54 17.74 10.20
N ILE A 248 4.61 16.94 10.13
CA ILE A 248 5.99 17.42 10.10
C ILE A 248 6.37 17.61 8.62
N PRO A 249 6.67 18.84 8.17
CA PRO A 249 7.10 19.05 6.80
C PRO A 249 8.47 18.39 6.61
N PRO A 250 8.73 17.73 5.47
CA PRO A 250 10.08 17.29 5.15
C PRO A 250 10.98 18.49 4.84
N VAL A 251 12.29 18.37 5.09
CA VAL A 251 13.27 19.44 4.86
C VAL A 251 13.21 19.97 3.42
N SER A 252 13.07 19.07 2.44
CA SER A 252 12.95 19.42 1.03
C SER A 252 11.74 20.32 0.73
N TYR A 253 10.61 20.09 1.40
CA TYR A 253 9.43 20.93 1.27
C TYR A 253 9.68 22.32 1.86
N VAL A 254 10.30 22.38 3.04
CA VAL A 254 10.62 23.64 3.72
C VAL A 254 11.56 24.49 2.87
N GLU A 255 12.60 23.88 2.31
CA GLU A 255 13.58 24.57 1.47
C GLU A 255 12.93 25.13 0.20
N GLN A 256 12.13 24.31 -0.50
CA GLN A 256 11.38 24.76 -1.66
C GLN A 256 10.44 25.92 -1.31
N MET A 257 9.63 25.78 -0.26
CA MET A 257 8.70 26.82 0.18
C MET A 257 9.39 28.11 0.62
N SER A 258 10.55 28.01 1.26
CA SER A 258 11.32 29.17 1.71
C SER A 258 11.91 30.00 0.56
N GLY A 259 12.13 29.38 -0.60
CA GLY A 259 12.61 30.07 -1.81
C GLY A 259 11.53 30.82 -2.58
N TYR A 260 10.24 30.61 -2.27
CA TYR A 260 9.15 31.29 -2.98
C TYR A 260 8.85 32.66 -2.37
N SER A 261 8.83 33.69 -3.22
CA SER A 261 8.30 35.00 -2.86
C SER A 261 6.77 34.98 -2.92
N PRO A 262 6.05 35.51 -1.91
CA PRO A 262 4.60 35.67 -1.96
C PRO A 262 4.11 36.54 -3.12
N LYS A 263 5.00 37.30 -3.76
CA LYS A 263 4.68 38.17 -4.91
C LYS A 263 4.87 37.49 -6.26
N ASP A 264 5.60 36.37 -6.32
CA ASP A 264 5.65 35.60 -7.54
C ASP A 264 4.32 34.89 -7.73
N ARG A 265 3.71 35.07 -8.91
CA ARG A 265 2.60 34.24 -9.39
C ARG A 265 3.14 32.84 -9.71
N SER A 266 3.63 32.16 -8.68
CA SER A 266 4.22 30.84 -8.77
C SER A 266 3.13 29.79 -8.84
N CYS A 267 3.53 28.60 -9.27
CA CYS A 267 2.80 27.34 -9.36
C CYS A 267 2.03 26.88 -8.09
N LEU A 268 2.05 27.66 -7.02
CA LEU A 268 1.36 27.37 -5.75
C LEU A 268 -0.13 27.73 -5.77
N ASP A 269 -0.58 28.52 -6.74
CA ASP A 269 -2.01 28.78 -6.98
C ASP A 269 -2.50 28.02 -8.22
N PHE A 270 -2.35 26.70 -8.20
CA PHE A 270 -2.75 25.84 -9.33
C PHE A 270 -4.25 25.99 -9.66
N MET A 271 -5.09 26.19 -8.63
CA MET A 271 -6.53 26.34 -8.77
C MET A 271 -6.97 27.78 -9.10
N ARG A 272 -6.02 28.72 -9.21
CA ARG A 272 -6.28 30.15 -9.44
C ARG A 272 -7.29 30.72 -8.45
N GLU A 273 -7.19 30.32 -7.20
CA GLU A 273 -8.03 30.81 -6.10
C GLU A 273 -7.92 32.33 -6.00
N SER A 274 -6.74 32.91 -6.28
CA SER A 274 -6.54 34.36 -6.27
C SER A 274 -7.23 35.10 -7.43
N ASP A 275 -7.32 34.49 -8.62
CA ASP A 275 -7.99 35.09 -9.78
C ASP A 275 -9.52 34.88 -9.73
N THR A 276 -10.01 34.01 -8.85
CA THR A 276 -11.43 33.63 -8.72
C THR A 276 -12.04 34.05 -7.38
N SER A 277 -11.40 34.98 -6.67
CA SER A 277 -11.87 35.49 -5.38
C SER A 277 -12.47 36.90 -5.53
N PRO A 278 -13.81 37.06 -5.65
CA PRO A 278 -14.44 38.39 -5.73
C PRO A 278 -14.27 39.22 -4.44
N ILE A 279 -14.06 38.54 -3.31
CA ILE A 279 -13.72 39.12 -2.00
C ILE A 279 -12.60 38.27 -1.41
N ASP A 280 -11.66 38.87 -0.66
CA ASP A 280 -10.61 38.14 0.05
C ASP A 280 -11.19 36.95 0.84
N LEU A 281 -10.54 35.78 0.74
CA LEU A 281 -10.90 34.52 1.41
C LEU A 281 -12.18 33.84 0.90
N ILE A 282 -12.80 34.31 -0.19
CA ILE A 282 -13.98 33.70 -0.80
C ILE A 282 -13.68 33.37 -2.26
N THR A 283 -13.42 32.10 -2.55
CA THR A 283 -13.16 31.61 -3.90
C THR A 283 -14.45 31.09 -4.55
N GLY A 284 -14.79 31.62 -5.73
CA GLY A 284 -16.00 31.29 -6.48
C GLY A 284 -15.67 30.66 -7.84
N VAL A 285 -15.63 29.32 -7.89
CA VAL A 285 -15.29 28.57 -9.12
C VAL A 285 -16.51 27.90 -9.76
N ILE A 286 -17.56 27.62 -8.97
CA ILE A 286 -18.81 26.98 -9.43
C ILE A 286 -19.97 27.92 -9.12
N ARG A 287 -20.89 28.09 -10.07
CA ARG A 287 -21.95 29.12 -10.13
C ARG A 287 -22.86 29.27 -8.88
N GLN A 288 -22.76 28.39 -7.88
CA GLN A 288 -23.56 28.38 -6.64
C GLN A 288 -22.84 27.89 -5.37
N SER A 289 -21.50 27.78 -5.34
CA SER A 289 -20.78 27.38 -4.11
C SER A 289 -19.58 28.29 -3.80
N ALA A 290 -19.41 28.60 -2.51
CA ALA A 290 -18.31 29.38 -1.96
C ALA A 290 -17.61 28.57 -0.86
N PHE A 291 -16.28 28.57 -0.86
CA PHE A 291 -15.46 27.88 0.15
C PHE A 291 -14.89 28.88 1.16
N SER A 292 -14.72 28.44 2.42
CA SER A 292 -14.13 29.24 3.50
C SER A 292 -12.83 28.60 3.99
N ASN A 293 -11.73 29.37 4.00
CA ASN A 293 -10.36 28.90 4.28
C ASN A 293 -10.04 28.70 5.78
N ARG A 294 -11.00 28.34 6.63
CA ARG A 294 -10.74 28.01 8.05
C ARG A 294 -10.53 26.51 8.21
N SER A 295 -9.27 26.07 8.24
CA SER A 295 -8.91 24.69 8.60
C SER A 295 -8.31 24.60 10.00
N THR A 296 -8.59 23.49 10.70
CA THR A 296 -7.69 22.93 11.71
C THR A 296 -6.32 22.69 11.03
N PRO A 297 -5.17 23.02 11.65
CA PRO A 297 -3.87 22.95 10.99
C PRO A 297 -3.34 21.50 10.88
N VAL A 298 -4.12 20.61 10.29
CA VAL A 298 -3.78 19.19 10.08
C VAL A 298 -3.90 18.80 8.59
N LEU A 299 -4.26 19.73 7.70
CA LEU A 299 -4.45 19.41 6.28
C LEU A 299 -3.30 19.88 5.40
N ARG A 300 -2.56 18.87 4.94
CA ARG A 300 -1.78 18.76 3.69
C ARG A 300 -1.28 20.06 3.04
N TYR A 301 0.04 20.08 2.93
CA TYR A 301 0.97 21.04 2.34
C TYR A 301 0.76 21.62 0.92
N VAL A 302 -0.42 21.58 0.29
CA VAL A 302 -0.50 21.89 -1.16
C VAL A 302 -1.51 22.95 -1.65
N CYS A 303 -2.53 23.41 -0.93
CA CYS A 303 -3.40 24.46 -1.50
C CYS A 303 -3.57 25.73 -0.66
N ILE A 304 -3.62 25.64 0.68
CA ILE A 304 -4.07 26.77 1.51
C ILE A 304 -2.93 27.33 2.37
N ALA A 305 -1.70 27.36 1.86
CA ALA A 305 -0.56 27.90 2.62
C ALA A 305 -0.48 29.45 2.57
N ARG A 306 -1.11 30.10 1.58
CA ARG A 306 -0.98 31.56 1.38
C ARG A 306 -1.85 32.41 2.31
N GLU A 307 -3.05 31.95 2.64
CA GLU A 307 -4.05 32.81 3.31
C GLU A 307 -4.16 32.63 4.84
N ILE A 308 -3.83 31.46 5.39
CA ILE A 308 -4.05 31.16 6.83
C ILE A 308 -3.13 32.00 7.74
N GLY A 309 -1.99 32.46 7.25
CA GLY A 309 -1.01 33.24 8.02
C GLY A 309 -1.33 34.73 8.22
N LYS A 310 -2.35 35.29 7.55
CA LYS A 310 -2.65 36.74 7.62
C LYS A 310 -3.70 37.13 8.67
N SER A 311 -4.44 36.16 9.21
CA SER A 311 -5.63 36.43 10.03
C SER A 311 -5.42 36.00 11.48
N ARG A 312 -4.67 36.82 12.24
CA ARG A 312 -4.66 37.03 13.71
C ARG A 312 -3.23 37.17 14.26
N MET A 313 -2.79 38.41 14.38
CA MET A 313 -1.90 38.86 15.45
C MET A 313 -2.57 40.08 16.10
N PRO A 314 -2.92 40.06 17.39
CA PRO A 314 -2.52 41.15 18.27
C PRO A 314 -1.00 41.15 18.47
#